data_AF-A0AAD5WLM3-F1
#
_entry.id   AF-A0AAD5WLM3-F1
#
_cell.length_a   1.000
_cell.length_b   1.000
_cell.length_c   1.000
_cell.angle_alpha   90.00
_cell.angle_beta   90.00
_cell.angle_gamma   90.00
#
_symmetry.space_group_name_H-M   'P 1'
#
loop_
_entity.id
_entity.type
_entity.pdbx_description
1 polymer ?
#
loop_
_entity_poly.entity_id
_entity_poly.type
_entity_poly.pdbx_seq_one_letter_code
_entity_poly.pdbx_strand_id
1 'polypeptide(L)'
;MWCFVALLLSVTSIVSSYFISIDANEEQCFFDRVISGTKIGLMFEVAEGGFLDIDVKITGPDNKIIYKGERESSGKYTFAAHMDGVYTYCLEIR
;
A
#
# COMPACT_ATOMS: atom_id res chain seq x y z
N MET A 1 5.01 30.07 -25.87
CA MET A 1 5.06 28.60 -25.96
C MET A 1 6.11 28.00 -25.02
N TRP A 2 7.38 28.38 -25.11
CA TRP A 2 8.47 27.78 -24.32
C TRP A 2 8.42 28.09 -22.80
N CYS A 3 7.97 29.29 -22.40
CA CYS A 3 7.78 29.60 -20.96
C CYS A 3 6.73 28.69 -20.29
N PHE A 4 5.71 28.26 -21.04
CA PHE A 4 4.67 27.38 -20.53
C PHE A 4 5.20 25.95 -20.32
N VAL A 5 6.10 25.51 -21.21
CA VAL A 5 6.80 24.21 -21.10
C VAL A 5 7.78 24.21 -19.93
N ALA A 6 8.55 25.30 -19.76
CA ALA A 6 9.48 25.46 -18.64
C ALA A 6 8.73 25.52 -17.29
N LEU A 7 7.55 26.15 -17.25
CA LEU A 7 6.69 26.19 -16.07
C LEU A 7 6.07 24.81 -15.75
N LEU A 8 5.73 24.00 -16.76
CA LEU A 8 5.25 22.63 -16.51
C LEU A 8 6.36 21.71 -15.96
N LEU A 9 7.59 21.85 -16.49
CA LEU A 9 8.74 21.04 -16.09
C LEU A 9 9.24 21.35 -14.67
N SER A 10 9.01 22.54 -14.12
CA SER A 10 9.40 22.86 -12.74
C SER A 10 8.47 22.22 -11.69
N VAL A 11 7.22 21.93 -12.06
CA VAL A 11 6.16 21.43 -11.14
C VAL A 11 6.27 19.92 -10.88
N THR A 12 6.93 19.15 -11.76
CA THR A 12 7.06 17.69 -11.62
C THR A 12 8.02 17.25 -10.50
N SER A 13 8.83 18.16 -9.98
CA SER A 13 9.92 17.86 -9.03
C SER A 13 9.48 17.55 -7.58
N ILE A 14 8.17 17.58 -7.28
CA ILE A 14 7.65 17.54 -5.88
C ILE A 14 6.99 16.20 -5.53
N VAL A 15 6.89 15.24 -6.48
CA VAL A 15 6.22 13.96 -6.20
C VAL A 15 7.20 12.97 -5.56
N SER A 16 6.98 12.64 -4.29
CA SER A 16 7.64 11.51 -3.63
C SER A 16 6.79 10.26 -3.83
N SER A 17 7.33 9.29 -4.55
CA SER A 17 6.80 7.93 -4.61
C SER A 17 7.55 7.05 -3.62
N TYR A 18 6.86 6.04 -3.10
CA TYR A 18 7.44 5.02 -2.24
C TYR A 18 7.32 3.68 -2.97
N PHE A 19 8.46 3.03 -3.20
CA PHE A 19 8.55 1.70 -3.79
C PHE A 19 9.21 0.76 -2.81
N ILE A 20 8.73 -0.48 -2.81
CA ILE A 20 9.33 -1.59 -2.08
C ILE A 20 9.59 -2.71 -3.08
N SER A 21 10.69 -3.43 -2.87
CA SER A 21 11.00 -4.66 -3.59
C SER A 21 10.78 -5.80 -2.62
N ILE A 22 10.08 -6.84 -3.08
CA ILE A 22 9.76 -8.05 -2.31
C ILE A 22 10.31 -9.20 -3.14
N ASP A 23 11.11 -10.08 -2.55
CA ASP A 23 11.69 -11.21 -3.29
C ASP A 23 10.64 -12.33 -3.48
N ALA A 24 10.96 -13.29 -4.36
CA ALA A 24 10.07 -14.41 -4.64
C ALA A 24 9.89 -15.29 -3.38
N ASN A 25 8.64 -15.64 -3.07
CA ASN A 25 8.25 -16.37 -1.85
C ASN A 25 8.55 -15.60 -0.56
N GLU A 26 8.59 -14.26 -0.60
CA GLU A 26 8.76 -13.41 0.57
C GLU A 26 7.46 -12.66 0.91
N GLU A 27 7.24 -12.41 2.21
CA GLU A 27 6.16 -11.58 2.74
C GLU A 27 6.78 -10.35 3.43
N GLN A 28 6.41 -9.16 2.97
CA GLN A 28 6.81 -7.90 3.60
C GLN A 28 5.63 -7.29 4.36
N CYS A 29 5.82 -7.06 5.66
CA CYS A 29 4.78 -6.48 6.52
C CYS A 29 5.11 -5.06 7.00
N PHE A 30 4.08 -4.23 7.11
CA PHE A 30 4.09 -2.86 7.62
C PHE A 30 3.11 -2.72 8.77
N PHE A 31 3.37 -1.79 9.69
CA PHE A 31 2.64 -1.68 10.96
C PHE A 31 2.27 -0.24 11.27
N ASP A 32 0.98 0.01 11.50
CA ASP A 32 0.48 1.29 11.99
C ASP A 32 -0.15 1.13 13.36
N ARG A 33 0.30 1.94 14.33
CA ARG A 33 -0.36 2.05 15.64
C ARG A 33 -1.34 3.21 15.63
N VAL A 34 -2.62 2.90 15.78
CA VAL A 34 -3.70 3.90 15.73
C VAL A 34 -4.69 3.73 16.89
N ILE A 35 -5.54 4.74 17.06
CA ILE A 35 -6.68 4.72 17.98
C ILE A 35 -7.96 4.32 17.24
N SER A 36 -8.94 3.83 17.98
CA SER A 36 -10.26 3.48 17.49
C SER A 36 -10.91 4.65 16.74
N GLY A 37 -11.51 4.36 15.59
CA GLY A 37 -12.16 5.32 14.71
C GLY A 37 -11.23 6.00 13.71
N THR A 38 -9.89 5.87 13.82
CA THR A 38 -8.96 6.40 12.83
C THR A 38 -9.23 5.78 11.45
N LYS A 39 -9.36 6.62 10.42
CA LYS A 39 -9.49 6.16 9.03
C LYS A 39 -8.12 5.77 8.50
N ILE A 40 -8.02 4.54 8.02
CA ILE A 40 -6.81 3.93 7.48
C ILE A 40 -7.03 3.68 5.99
N GLY A 41 -6.02 3.96 5.16
CA GLY A 41 -6.04 3.66 3.74
C GLY A 41 -4.77 2.94 3.28
N LEU A 42 -4.94 1.83 2.56
CA LEU A 42 -3.86 1.15 1.82
C LEU A 42 -4.12 1.35 0.32
N MET A 43 -3.10 1.81 -0.41
CA MET A 43 -3.14 1.92 -1.87
C MET A 43 -1.84 1.38 -2.42
N PHE A 44 -1.91 0.47 -3.40
CA PHE A 44 -0.74 -0.15 -4.00
C PHE A 44 -0.97 -0.45 -5.47
N GLU A 45 0.14 -0.60 -6.19
CA GLU A 45 0.20 -0.98 -7.60
C GLU A 45 1.49 -1.78 -7.81
N VAL A 46 1.38 -2.93 -8.47
CA VAL A 46 2.53 -3.78 -8.82
C VAL A 46 3.17 -3.19 -10.07
N ALA A 47 4.35 -2.60 -9.90
CA ALA A 47 5.03 -1.89 -10.98
C ALA A 47 5.77 -2.83 -11.95
N GLU A 48 6.37 -3.91 -11.43
CA GLU A 48 7.19 -4.84 -12.21
C GLU A 48 7.27 -6.21 -11.52
N GLY A 49 7.57 -7.26 -12.28
CA GLY A 49 7.83 -8.62 -11.80
C GLY A 49 6.79 -9.66 -12.23
N GLY A 50 7.20 -10.94 -12.26
CA GLY A 50 6.33 -12.13 -12.36
C GLY A 50 5.10 -12.00 -13.27
N PHE A 51 3.93 -12.29 -12.70
CA PHE A 51 2.61 -12.14 -13.34
C PHE A 51 1.95 -10.79 -13.04
N LEU A 52 2.72 -9.81 -12.52
CA LEU A 52 2.23 -8.50 -12.09
C LEU A 52 1.10 -8.59 -11.05
N ASP A 53 1.22 -9.54 -10.13
CA ASP A 53 0.25 -9.81 -9.09
C ASP A 53 0.90 -9.97 -7.70
N ILE A 54 0.14 -9.65 -6.66
CA ILE A 54 0.57 -9.77 -5.27
C ILE A 54 -0.59 -10.20 -4.38
N ASP A 55 -0.30 -10.99 -3.34
CA ASP A 55 -1.27 -11.35 -2.31
C ASP A 55 -1.21 -10.28 -1.20
N VAL A 56 -2.38 -9.81 -0.74
CA VAL A 56 -2.49 -8.72 0.25
C VAL A 56 -3.31 -9.17 1.44
N LYS A 57 -2.79 -8.94 2.65
CA LYS A 57 -3.45 -9.32 3.90
C LYS A 57 -3.39 -8.16 4.90
N ILE A 58 -4.55 -7.71 5.36
CA ILE A 58 -4.66 -6.69 6.42
C ILE A 58 -5.24 -7.35 7.66
N THR A 59 -4.54 -7.23 8.79
CA THR A 59 -4.96 -7.78 10.08
C THR A 59 -5.04 -6.70 11.15
N GLY A 60 -6.06 -6.80 11.99
CA GLY A 60 -6.26 -5.90 13.12
C GLY A 60 -5.48 -6.32 14.37
N PRO A 61 -5.53 -5.49 15.43
CA PRO A 61 -4.85 -5.75 16.71
C PRO A 61 -5.30 -7.04 17.41
N ASP A 62 -6.50 -7.50 17.09
CA ASP A 62 -7.13 -8.73 17.59
C ASP A 62 -6.86 -9.94 16.68
N ASN A 63 -5.89 -9.84 15.76
CA ASN A 63 -5.53 -10.85 14.76
C ASN A 63 -6.66 -11.21 13.79
N LYS A 64 -7.74 -10.41 13.73
CA LYS A 64 -8.79 -10.62 12.73
C LYS A 64 -8.35 -10.11 11.38
N ILE A 65 -8.62 -10.90 10.34
CA ILE A 65 -8.44 -10.49 8.96
C ILE A 65 -9.50 -9.45 8.63
N ILE A 66 -9.05 -8.25 8.30
CA ILE A 66 -9.87 -7.13 7.83
C ILE A 66 -10.02 -7.21 6.32
N TYR A 67 -8.94 -7.58 5.63
CA TYR A 67 -8.90 -7.76 4.20
C TYR A 67 -7.96 -8.88 3.80
N LYS A 68 -8.35 -9.65 2.79
CA LYS A 68 -7.49 -10.63 2.12
C LYS A 68 -7.79 -10.59 0.62
N GLY A 69 -6.81 -10.18 -0.15
CA GLY A 69 -6.79 -10.19 -1.60
C GLY A 69 -5.76 -11.20 -2.10
N GLU A 70 -6.08 -11.90 -3.18
CA GLU A 70 -5.16 -12.85 -3.81
C GLU A 70 -4.93 -12.43 -5.27
N ARG A 71 -3.67 -12.45 -5.70
CA ARG A 71 -3.23 -12.14 -7.06
C ARG A 71 -3.74 -10.80 -7.60
N GLU A 72 -3.59 -9.73 -6.82
CA GLU A 72 -4.00 -8.38 -7.23
C GLU A 72 -2.86 -7.62 -7.90
N SER A 73 -3.13 -6.94 -9.01
CA SER A 73 -2.16 -6.05 -9.65
C SER A 73 -2.15 -4.64 -9.06
N SER A 74 -3.25 -4.23 -8.42
CA SER A 74 -3.43 -2.92 -7.80
C SER A 74 -4.65 -2.93 -6.88
N GLY A 75 -4.68 -2.08 -5.87
CA GLY A 75 -5.82 -1.98 -4.96
C GLY A 75 -5.87 -0.69 -4.17
N LYS A 76 -7.08 -0.30 -3.75
CA LYS A 76 -7.31 0.81 -2.82
C LYS A 76 -8.34 0.39 -1.77
N TYR A 77 -7.87 0.22 -0.54
CA TYR A 77 -8.68 -0.22 0.58
C TYR A 77 -8.71 0.87 1.65
N THR A 78 -9.89 1.15 2.21
CA THR A 78 -10.06 2.15 3.26
C THR A 78 -11.06 1.65 4.29
N PHE A 79 -10.69 1.72 5.56
CA PHE A 79 -11.52 1.27 6.67
C PHE A 79 -11.28 2.13 7.90
N ALA A 80 -12.16 2.03 8.91
CA ALA A 80 -11.97 2.67 10.20
C ALA A 80 -11.44 1.65 11.20
N ALA A 81 -10.45 2.03 12.02
CA ALA A 81 -9.95 1.20 13.11
C ALA A 81 -11.08 0.86 14.08
N HIS A 82 -11.38 -0.42 14.27
CA HIS A 82 -12.41 -0.88 15.20
C HIS A 82 -11.98 -0.86 16.67
N MET A 83 -10.66 -0.79 16.93
CA MET A 83 -10.10 -0.70 18.27
C MET A 83 -8.68 -0.09 18.24
N ASP A 84 -8.20 0.33 19.40
CA ASP A 84 -6.82 0.79 19.57
C ASP A 84 -5.84 -0.37 19.37
N GLY A 85 -4.72 -0.10 18.71
CA GLY A 85 -3.63 -1.07 18.61
C GLY A 85 -2.86 -0.99 17.30
N VAL A 86 -2.16 -2.08 16.98
CA VAL A 86 -1.34 -2.20 15.77
C VAL A 86 -2.13 -2.91 14.68
N TYR A 87 -2.26 -2.24 13.54
CA TYR A 87 -2.77 -2.81 12.30
C TYR A 87 -1.59 -3.23 11.44
N THR A 88 -1.66 -4.42 10.84
CA THR A 88 -0.58 -5.01 10.06
C THR A 88 -1.03 -5.21 8.62
N TYR A 89 -0.23 -4.74 7.67
CA TYR A 89 -0.43 -4.89 6.22
C TYR A 89 0.71 -5.73 5.68
N CYS A 90 0.40 -6.88 5.10
CA CYS A 90 1.39 -7.77 4.54
C CYS A 90 1.14 -7.96 3.04
N LEU A 91 2.23 -7.93 2.29
CA LEU A 91 2.29 -8.09 0.84
C LEU A 91 3.20 -9.29 0.55
N GLU A 92 2.67 -10.31 -0.12
CA GLU A 92 3.35 -11.59 -0.38
C GLU A 92 3.41 -11.87 -1.89
N ILE A 93 4.60 -12.18 -2.40
CA ILE A 93 4.79 -12.66 -3.78
C ILE A 93 4.97 -14.17 -3.74
N ARG A 94 4.11 -14.89 -4.47
CA ARG A 94 4.20 -16.35 -4.66
C ARG A 94 4.78 -16.73 -6.01
#